data_AF-A0A973S237-F1
#
_entry.id   AF-A0A973S237-F1
#
_cell.length_a   1.000
_cell.length_b   1.000
_cell.length_c   1.000
_cell.angle_alpha   90.00
_cell.angle_beta   90.00
_cell.angle_gamma   90.00
#
_symmetry.space_group_name_H-M   'P 1'
#
loop_
_entity.id
_entity.type
_entity.pdbx_description
1 polymer ?
#
loop_
_entity_poly.entity_id
_entity_poly.type
_entity_poly.pdbx_seq_one_letter_code
_entity_poly.pdbx_strand_id
1 'polypeptide(L)'
;MKRTLPLAMLLALSLAPAARAATEADYKTAYAAAEAAAKEAGSLRHQWTTTVSTLAAARKAADGGDFDRATAAAQEAEALAKASIYQATSEKEAWKAMEIR
;
A
#
# COMPACT_ATOMS: atom_id res chain seq x y z
N MET A 1 5.49 25.53 44.72
CA MET A 1 4.87 25.27 43.40
C MET A 1 5.22 23.86 42.95
N LYS A 2 4.20 22.99 42.87
CA LYS A 2 4.01 21.86 41.93
C LYS A 2 5.22 20.94 41.64
N ARG A 3 5.49 19.98 42.53
CA ARG A 3 6.31 18.76 42.24
C ARG A 3 5.47 17.68 41.52
N THR A 4 4.70 18.05 40.50
CA THR A 4 3.80 17.14 39.77
C THR A 4 4.26 16.86 38.33
N LEU A 5 5.40 17.40 37.91
CA LEU A 5 5.89 17.25 36.54
C LEU A 5 6.38 15.85 36.13
N PRO A 6 7.05 15.03 36.96
CA PRO A 6 7.61 13.76 36.46
C PRO A 6 6.55 12.69 36.24
N LEU A 7 5.39 12.78 36.91
CA LEU A 7 4.32 11.79 36.78
C LEU A 7 3.52 11.94 35.48
N ALA A 8 3.42 13.17 34.94
CA ALA A 8 2.71 13.45 33.70
C ALA A 8 3.46 12.95 32.45
N MET A 9 4.79 12.86 32.51
CA MET A 9 5.60 12.39 31.38
C MET A 9 5.56 10.87 31.21
N LEU A 10 5.43 10.11 32.30
CA LEU A 10 5.29 8.65 32.27
C LEU A 10 3.94 8.18 31.71
N LEU A 11 2.88 8.99 31.86
CA LEU A 11 1.54 8.64 31.36
C LEU A 11 1.38 8.89 29.85
N ALA A 12 2.29 9.65 29.23
CA ALA A 12 2.25 9.94 27.79
C ALA A 12 2.87 8.81 26.94
N LEU A 13 3.67 7.92 27.52
CA LEU A 13 4.30 6.79 26.81
C LEU A 13 3.39 5.57 26.65
N SER A 14 2.26 5.51 27.35
CA SER A 14 1.35 4.35 27.33
C SER A 14 0.30 4.37 26.21
N LEU A 15 0.27 5.44 25.39
CA LEU A 15 -0.67 5.58 24.26
C LEU A 15 -0.06 5.23 22.90
N ALA A 16 1.14 4.64 22.85
CA ALA A 16 1.64 4.07 21.60
C ALA A 16 0.71 2.90 21.20
N PRO A 17 0.09 2.93 20.00
CA PRO A 17 -0.67 1.79 19.51
C PRO A 17 0.22 0.56 19.55
N ALA A 18 -0.21 -0.48 20.26
CA ALA A 18 0.49 -1.76 20.24
C ALA A 18 0.55 -2.24 18.78
N ALA A 19 1.76 -2.34 18.23
CA ALA A 19 1.96 -2.95 16.92
C ALA A 19 1.49 -4.40 17.02
N ARG A 20 0.38 -4.70 16.34
CA ARG A 20 -0.12 -6.07 16.20
C ARG A 20 0.49 -6.68 14.94
N ALA A 21 0.91 -7.93 15.02
CA ALA A 21 1.31 -8.69 13.85
C ALA A 21 0.13 -8.76 12.87
N ALA A 22 0.42 -8.61 11.58
CA ALA A 22 -0.57 -8.79 10.54
C ALA A 22 -1.04 -10.26 10.52
N THR A 23 -2.33 -10.43 10.30
CA THR A 23 -2.97 -11.74 10.18
C THR A 23 -3.11 -12.14 8.72
N GLU A 24 -3.43 -13.42 8.49
CA GLU A 24 -3.79 -13.90 7.16
C GLU A 24 -4.98 -13.12 6.56
N ALA A 25 -5.92 -12.68 7.41
CA ALA A 25 -7.07 -11.88 6.98
C ALA A 25 -6.65 -10.47 6.54
N ASP A 26 -5.70 -9.85 7.24
CA ASP A 26 -5.14 -8.55 6.87
C ASP A 26 -4.45 -8.64 5.50
N TYR A 27 -3.60 -9.67 5.31
CA TYR A 27 -2.97 -9.94 4.04
C TYR A 27 -3.99 -10.16 2.92
N LYS A 28 -5.00 -11.02 3.11
CA LYS A 28 -6.01 -11.30 2.07
C LYS A 28 -6.75 -10.04 1.65
N THR A 29 -7.06 -9.17 2.60
CA THR A 29 -7.71 -7.88 2.34
C THR A 29 -6.80 -6.97 1.51
N ALA A 30 -5.55 -6.79 1.94
CA ALA A 30 -4.58 -5.98 1.22
C ALA A 30 -4.28 -6.52 -0.19
N TYR A 31 -4.11 -7.84 -0.32
CA TYR A 31 -3.84 -8.49 -1.59
C TYR A 31 -4.99 -8.34 -2.58
N ALA A 32 -6.24 -8.48 -2.12
CA ALA A 32 -7.41 -8.28 -2.97
C ALA A 32 -7.49 -6.82 -3.50
N ALA A 33 -7.20 -5.83 -2.66
CA ALA A 33 -7.13 -4.43 -3.09
C ALA A 33 -6.03 -4.20 -4.13
N ALA A 34 -4.83 -4.75 -3.90
CA ALA A 34 -3.71 -4.68 -4.81
C ALA A 34 -4.01 -5.36 -6.16
N GLU A 35 -4.64 -6.54 -6.14
CA GLU A 35 -5.02 -7.28 -7.34
C GLU A 35 -6.07 -6.53 -8.17
N ALA A 36 -7.06 -5.92 -7.51
CA ALA A 36 -8.07 -5.10 -8.17
C ALA A 36 -7.44 -3.89 -8.88
N ALA A 37 -6.58 -3.14 -8.18
CA ALA A 37 -5.86 -2.01 -8.75
C ALA A 37 -4.93 -2.45 -9.91
N ALA A 38 -4.24 -3.58 -9.76
CA ALA A 38 -3.38 -4.12 -10.82
C ALA A 38 -4.18 -4.55 -12.07
N LYS A 39 -5.40 -5.08 -11.91
CA LYS A 39 -6.32 -5.40 -13.01
C LYS A 39 -6.82 -4.14 -13.72
N GLU A 40 -7.14 -3.09 -12.97
CA GLU A 40 -7.51 -1.79 -13.53
C GLU A 40 -6.35 -1.19 -14.35
N ALA A 41 -5.14 -1.16 -13.79
CA ALA A 41 -3.93 -0.73 -14.51
C ALA A 41 -3.70 -1.54 -15.80
N GLY A 42 -3.93 -2.87 -15.74
CA GLY A 42 -3.87 -3.76 -16.91
C GLY A 42 -4.93 -3.42 -17.97
N SER A 43 -6.14 -3.07 -17.54
CA SER A 43 -7.23 -2.66 -18.43
C SER A 43 -6.93 -1.34 -19.15
N LEU A 44 -6.13 -0.47 -18.53
CA LEU A 44 -5.59 0.74 -19.17
C LEU A 44 -4.36 0.46 -20.04
N ARG A 45 -3.85 -0.78 -20.08
CA ARG A 45 -2.58 -1.17 -20.73
C ARG A 45 -1.34 -0.50 -20.11
N HIS A 46 -1.43 -0.11 -18.84
CA HIS A 46 -0.35 0.54 -18.09
C HIS A 46 0.08 -0.27 -16.85
N GLN A 47 -0.17 -1.57 -16.82
CA GLN A 47 0.34 -2.43 -15.76
C GLN A 47 1.87 -2.49 -15.81
N TRP A 48 2.51 -2.01 -14.75
CA TRP A 48 3.96 -2.11 -14.60
C TRP A 48 4.38 -3.52 -14.19
N THR A 49 5.51 -3.98 -14.75
CA THR A 49 6.09 -5.29 -14.41
C THR A 49 6.51 -5.37 -12.94
N THR A 50 6.95 -4.27 -12.35
CA THR A 50 7.27 -4.19 -10.92
C THR A 50 6.05 -4.50 -10.06
N THR A 51 4.87 -3.95 -10.36
CA THR A 51 3.62 -4.25 -9.64
C THR A 51 3.32 -5.75 -9.64
N VAL A 52 3.48 -6.42 -10.79
CA VAL A 52 3.27 -7.87 -10.91
C VAL A 52 4.29 -8.64 -10.08
N SER A 53 5.56 -8.23 -10.11
CA SER A 53 6.60 -8.86 -9.30
C SER A 53 6.37 -8.69 -7.79
N THR A 54 5.86 -7.52 -7.36
CA THR A 54 5.55 -7.24 -5.96
C THR A 54 4.33 -8.04 -5.48
N LEU A 55 3.29 -8.22 -6.32
CA LEU A 55 2.19 -9.15 -6.02
C LEU A 55 2.68 -10.59 -5.86
N ALA A 56 3.57 -11.05 -6.73
CA ALA A 56 4.15 -12.39 -6.62
C ALA A 56 4.98 -12.54 -5.33
N ALA A 57 5.73 -11.50 -4.94
CA ALA A 57 6.47 -11.48 -3.68
C ALA A 57 5.54 -11.50 -2.46
N ALA A 58 4.43 -10.75 -2.49
CA ALA A 58 3.42 -10.76 -1.45
C ALA A 58 2.82 -12.16 -1.27
N ARG A 59 2.47 -12.82 -2.39
CA ARG A 59 1.95 -14.19 -2.36
C ARG A 59 2.96 -15.17 -1.78
N LYS A 60 4.22 -15.10 -2.22
CA LYS A 60 5.30 -15.95 -1.71
C LYS A 60 5.54 -15.78 -0.21
N ALA A 61 5.46 -14.56 0.31
CA ALA A 61 5.58 -14.30 1.75
C ALA A 61 4.40 -14.91 2.53
N ALA A 62 3.17 -14.76 2.01
CA ALA A 62 1.99 -15.36 2.63
C ALA A 62 2.02 -16.89 2.61
N ASP A 63 2.48 -17.50 1.50
CA ASP A 63 2.67 -18.96 1.41
C ASP A 63 3.70 -19.46 2.44
N GLY A 64 4.64 -18.60 2.86
CA GLY A 64 5.58 -18.85 3.95
C GLY A 64 5.08 -18.50 5.35
N GLY A 65 3.84 -18.01 5.50
CA GLY A 65 3.26 -17.58 6.77
C GLY A 65 3.75 -16.22 7.28
N ASP A 66 4.56 -15.49 6.51
CA ASP A 66 5.04 -14.16 6.85
C ASP A 66 4.03 -13.11 6.43
N PHE A 67 2.94 -13.00 7.19
CA PHE A 67 1.82 -12.10 6.87
C PHE A 67 2.18 -10.62 7.02
N ASP A 68 3.18 -10.27 7.83
CA ASP A 68 3.68 -8.90 7.93
C ASP A 68 4.32 -8.48 6.60
N ARG A 69 5.26 -9.27 6.07
CA ARG A 69 5.88 -8.99 4.76
C ARG A 69 4.88 -9.12 3.63
N ALA A 70 3.96 -10.08 3.71
CA ALA A 70 2.93 -10.25 2.69
C ALA A 70 2.00 -9.03 2.60
N THR A 71 1.57 -8.51 3.74
CA THR A 71 0.70 -7.33 3.80
C THR A 71 1.43 -6.08 3.31
N ALA A 72 2.68 -5.87 3.74
CA ALA A 72 3.49 -4.74 3.29
C ALA A 72 3.73 -4.77 1.77
N ALA A 73 4.08 -5.94 1.22
CA ALA A 73 4.28 -6.10 -0.22
C ALA A 73 2.97 -5.91 -1.01
N ALA A 74 1.83 -6.38 -0.50
CA ALA A 74 0.54 -6.14 -1.13
C ALA A 74 0.21 -4.64 -1.19
N GLN A 75 0.42 -3.90 -0.09
CA GLN A 75 0.22 -2.45 -0.04
C GLN A 75 1.15 -1.69 -0.99
N GLU A 76 2.41 -2.11 -1.09
CA GLU A 76 3.36 -1.56 -2.06
C GLU A 76 2.87 -1.80 -3.50
N ALA A 77 2.42 -3.01 -3.82
CA ALA A 77 1.88 -3.32 -5.13
C ALA A 77 0.63 -2.48 -5.46
N GLU A 78 -0.26 -2.25 -4.48
CA GLU A 78 -1.41 -1.37 -4.65
C GLU A 78 -0.98 0.08 -4.97
N ALA A 79 0.00 0.60 -4.24
CA ALA A 79 0.53 1.94 -4.47
C ALA A 79 1.15 2.08 -5.88
N LEU A 80 1.94 1.09 -6.31
CA LEU A 80 2.51 1.04 -7.66
C LEU A 80 1.42 0.98 -8.74
N ALA A 81 0.39 0.15 -8.55
CA ALA A 81 -0.74 0.07 -9.47
C ALA A 81 -1.47 1.42 -9.60
N LYS A 82 -1.77 2.08 -8.47
CA LYS A 82 -2.41 3.40 -8.45
C LYS A 82 -1.55 4.47 -9.12
N ALA A 83 -0.23 4.45 -8.90
CA ALA A 83 0.69 5.36 -9.58
C ALA A 83 0.66 5.17 -11.09
N SER A 84 0.63 3.92 -11.57
CA SER A 84 0.55 3.62 -13.00
C SER A 84 -0.77 4.08 -13.65
N ILE A 85 -1.90 3.93 -12.93
CA ILE A 85 -3.22 4.43 -13.37
C ILE A 85 -3.21 5.96 -13.45
N TYR A 86 -2.65 6.63 -12.44
CA TYR A 86 -2.54 8.09 -12.42
C TYR A 86 -1.69 8.59 -13.60
N GLN A 87 -0.56 7.93 -13.87
CA GLN A 87 0.28 8.28 -15.02
C GLN A 87 -0.48 8.12 -16.34
N ALA A 88 -1.11 6.95 -16.56
CA ALA A 88 -1.91 6.69 -17.77
C ALA A 88 -2.97 7.76 -18.02
N THR A 89 -3.65 8.17 -16.95
CA THR A 89 -4.74 9.15 -17.03
C THR A 89 -4.19 10.56 -17.27
N SER A 90 -3.12 10.94 -16.56
CA SER A 90 -2.55 12.29 -16.70
C SER A 90 -1.89 12.51 -18.06
N GLU A 91 -1.19 11.50 -18.60
CA GLU A 91 -0.63 11.55 -19.96
C GLU A 91 -1.73 11.73 -21.02
N LYS A 92 -2.84 10.99 -20.89
CA LYS A 92 -4.00 11.11 -21.80
C LYS A 92 -4.59 12.52 -21.82
N GLU A 93 -4.72 13.16 -20.65
CA GLU A 93 -5.26 14.52 -20.58
C GLU A 93 -4.26 15.58 -21.04
N ALA A 94 -2.97 15.39 -20.75
CA ALA A 94 -1.91 16.29 -21.22
C ALA A 94 -1.82 16.31 -22.75
N TRP A 95 -1.96 15.16 -23.40
CA TRP A 95 -1.97 15.07 -24.87
C TRP A 95 -3.12 15.87 -25.49
N LYS A 96 -4.34 15.69 -24.99
CA LYS A 96 -5.51 16.47 -25.46
C LYS A 96 -5.32 17.97 -25.30
N ALA A 97 -4.74 18.41 -24.18
CA ALA A 97 -4.50 19.82 -23.93
C ALA A 97 -3.48 20.44 -24.90
N MET A 98 -2.53 19.64 -25.41
CA MET A 98 -1.59 20.09 -26.44
C MET A 98 -2.22 20.16 -27.83
N GLU A 99 -3.13 19.24 -28.18
CA GLU A 99 -3.79 19.21 -29.48
C GLU A 99 -4.82 20.34 -29.69
N ILE A 100 -5.39 20.88 -28.61
CA ILE A 100 -6.40 21.96 -28.65
C ILE A 100 -5.77 23.38 -28.68
N ARG A 101 -4.44 23.49 -28.59
CA ARG A 101 -3.72 24.76 -28.63
C ARG A 101 -3.45 25.23 -30.06
#